data_AF-A0A0H2RUY8-F1
#
_entry.id   AF-A0A0H2RUY8-F1
#
_cell.length_a   1.000
_cell.length_b   1.000
_cell.length_c   1.000
_cell.angle_alpha   90.00
_cell.angle_beta   90.00
_cell.angle_gamma   90.00
#
_symmetry.space_group_name_H-M   'P 1'
#
loop_
_entity.id
_entity.type
_entity.pdbx_description
1 polymer ?
#
loop_
_entity_poly.entity_id
_entity_poly.type
_entity_poly.pdbx_seq_one_letter_code
_entity_poly.pdbx_strand_id
1 'polypeptide(L)'
;PRPTQGGCRITWRYLSGLSESECLYRFRFTAQEIRKLVRVMQLPEGFKTSSGYVFDRLEAFCLLCARLRSAGDMYELVKDYGCQASISEIVNEVVEFLDDRWKYLFDFDVNGALNREALARYADAIFRKGAPVRTVWGFIDCTIRRICRPKLHQRQAYNGHKKIHAVKFQCVV
;
A
#
# COMPACT_ATOMS: atom_id res chain seq x y z
N PRO A 1 14.34 -11.53 11.01
CA PRO A 1 13.84 -12.78 11.65
C PRO A 1 12.39 -13.02 11.23
N ARG A 2 12.08 -14.20 10.68
CA ARG A 2 10.70 -14.57 10.34
C ARG A 2 9.91 -14.76 11.64
N PRO A 3 8.67 -14.27 11.75
CA PRO A 3 7.93 -14.39 13.01
C PRO A 3 7.61 -15.83 13.39
N THR A 4 7.54 -16.11 14.69
CA THR A 4 7.31 -17.42 15.31
C THR A 4 5.86 -17.89 15.30
N GLN A 5 4.89 -16.99 15.09
CA GLN A 5 3.46 -17.32 15.09
C GLN A 5 2.94 -17.65 13.68
N GLY A 6 2.37 -18.85 13.54
CA GLY A 6 1.49 -19.21 12.42
C GLY A 6 0.10 -18.59 12.53
N GLY A 7 -0.60 -18.54 11.40
CA GLY A 7 -1.82 -17.76 11.12
C GLY A 7 -2.82 -17.61 12.25
N CYS A 8 -2.83 -16.44 12.87
CA CYS A 8 -3.85 -15.99 13.81
C CYS A 8 -4.59 -14.79 13.21
N ARG A 9 -5.91 -14.75 13.41
CA ARG A 9 -6.75 -13.64 13.00
C ARG A 9 -6.24 -12.33 13.60
N ILE A 10 -6.13 -11.28 12.78
CA ILE A 10 -5.62 -9.99 13.23
C ILE A 10 -6.70 -9.32 14.08
N THR A 11 -6.41 -9.14 15.36
CA THR A 11 -7.29 -8.45 16.33
C THR A 11 -6.51 -7.32 17.01
N TRP A 12 -7.21 -6.43 17.72
CA TRP A 12 -6.53 -5.45 18.56
C TRP A 12 -5.58 -6.11 19.56
N ARG A 13 -6.01 -7.20 20.21
CA ARG A 13 -5.17 -7.96 21.16
C ARG A 13 -3.89 -8.48 20.50
N TYR A 14 -4.02 -9.02 19.29
CA TYR A 14 -2.87 -9.44 18.48
C TYR A 14 -1.93 -8.26 18.20
N LEU A 15 -2.46 -7.15 17.67
CA LEU A 15 -1.66 -5.96 17.35
C LEU A 15 -0.95 -5.35 18.57
N SER A 16 -1.65 -5.26 19.71
CA SER A 16 -1.09 -4.74 20.96
C SER A 16 -0.04 -5.66 21.59
N GLY A 17 -0.03 -6.94 21.22
CA GLY A 17 0.96 -7.91 21.67
C GLY A 17 2.24 -7.93 20.83
N LEU A 18 2.24 -7.29 19.65
CA LEU A 18 3.43 -7.17 18.82
C LEU A 18 4.36 -6.08 19.35
N SER A 19 5.67 -6.32 19.25
CA SER A 19 6.65 -5.24 19.39
C SER A 19 6.47 -4.21 18.27
N GLU A 20 6.89 -2.95 18.50
CA GLU A 20 6.80 -1.92 17.47
C GLU A 20 7.56 -2.30 16.19
N SER A 21 8.75 -2.89 16.33
CA SER A 21 9.56 -3.33 15.20
C SER A 21 8.88 -4.44 14.40
N GLU A 22 8.18 -5.36 15.07
CA GLU A 22 7.41 -6.41 14.39
C GLU A 22 6.17 -5.85 13.70
N CYS A 23 5.46 -4.92 14.34
CA CYS A 23 4.30 -4.26 13.75
C CYS A 23 4.69 -3.46 12.49
N LEU A 24 5.76 -2.66 12.58
CA LEU A 24 6.35 -1.93 11.45
C LEU A 24 6.84 -2.87 10.36
N TYR A 25 7.45 -4.00 10.72
CA TYR A 25 7.89 -5.00 9.75
C TYR A 25 6.71 -5.62 8.99
N ARG A 26 5.61 -5.91 9.68
CA ARG A 26 4.43 -6.57 9.08
C ARG A 26 3.54 -5.62 8.28
N PHE A 27 3.32 -4.41 8.79
CA PHE A 27 2.28 -3.50 8.32
C PHE A 27 2.78 -2.09 7.95
N ARG A 28 4.07 -1.77 8.19
CA ARG A 28 4.66 -0.42 8.00
C ARG A 28 4.15 0.67 8.94
N PHE A 29 3.32 0.30 9.91
CA PHE A 29 2.79 1.19 10.93
C PHE A 29 2.87 0.52 12.30
N THR A 30 2.96 1.32 13.35
CA THR A 30 2.80 0.86 14.72
C THR A 30 1.33 0.50 15.01
N ALA A 31 1.08 -0.30 16.05
CA ALA A 31 -0.28 -0.68 16.42
C ALA A 31 -1.17 0.53 16.73
N GLN A 32 -0.62 1.57 17.37
CA GLN A 32 -1.36 2.80 17.67
C GLN A 32 -1.66 3.63 16.42
N GLU A 33 -0.72 3.71 15.48
CA GLU A 33 -0.95 4.36 14.19
C GLU A 33 -2.03 3.63 13.40
N ILE A 34 -2.00 2.30 13.34
CA ILE A 34 -3.05 1.49 12.70
C ILE A 34 -4.41 1.83 13.30
N ARG A 35 -4.53 1.84 14.64
CA ARG A 35 -5.77 2.18 15.34
C ARG A 35 -6.26 3.59 15.02
N LYS A 36 -5.35 4.54 14.81
CA LYS A 36 -5.68 5.91 14.42
C LYS A 36 -6.11 5.98 12.94
N LEU A 37 -5.36 5.33 12.05
CA LEU A 37 -5.57 5.36 10.60
C LEU A 37 -6.92 4.79 10.20
N VAL A 38 -7.35 3.66 10.77
CA VAL A 38 -8.67 3.08 10.45
C VAL A 38 -9.84 4.02 10.82
N ARG A 39 -9.64 4.94 11.76
CA ARG A 39 -10.63 5.97 12.13
C ARG A 39 -10.54 7.19 11.20
N VAL A 40 -9.34 7.68 10.93
CA VAL A 40 -9.11 8.85 10.06
C VAL A 40 -9.52 8.57 8.63
N MET A 41 -9.24 7.37 8.12
CA MET A 41 -9.67 6.89 6.79
C MET A 41 -11.16 6.54 6.75
N GLN A 42 -11.87 6.65 7.87
CA GLN A 42 -13.31 6.40 8.00
C GLN A 42 -13.72 5.00 7.51
N LEU A 43 -12.91 3.98 7.81
CA LEU A 43 -13.28 2.61 7.47
C LEU A 43 -14.57 2.21 8.21
N PRO A 44 -15.47 1.43 7.57
CA PRO A 44 -16.66 0.89 8.23
C PRO A 44 -16.27 -0.02 9.40
N GLU A 45 -17.22 -0.34 10.29
CA GLU A 45 -16.97 -1.26 11.42
C GLU A 45 -16.53 -2.65 10.99
N GLY A 46 -17.10 -3.13 9.89
CA GLY A 46 -16.68 -4.36 9.27
C GLY A 46 -16.93 -4.34 7.77
N PHE A 47 -16.24 -5.26 7.10
CA PHE A 47 -16.37 -5.51 5.68
C PHE A 47 -16.97 -6.89 5.48
N LYS A 48 -17.89 -7.00 4.54
CA LYS A 48 -18.47 -8.28 4.12
C LYS A 48 -18.09 -8.52 2.67
N THR A 49 -17.37 -9.60 2.40
CA THR A 49 -16.98 -9.95 1.04
C THR A 49 -18.13 -10.59 0.28
N SER A 50 -18.01 -10.66 -1.05
CA SER A 50 -19.01 -11.32 -1.91
C SER A 50 -19.23 -12.79 -1.57
N SER A 51 -18.18 -13.50 -1.14
CA SER A 51 -18.27 -14.88 -0.62
C SER A 51 -18.85 -14.97 0.80
N GLY A 52 -19.29 -13.86 1.41
CA GLY A 52 -19.97 -13.82 2.69
C GLY A 52 -19.07 -13.79 3.93
N TYR A 53 -17.75 -13.70 3.76
CA TYR A 53 -16.82 -13.57 4.88
C TYR A 53 -16.90 -12.19 5.50
N VAL A 54 -16.75 -12.11 6.82
CA VAL A 54 -16.83 -10.85 7.57
C VAL A 54 -15.50 -10.56 8.26
N PHE A 55 -14.98 -9.36 8.02
CA PHE A 55 -13.72 -8.87 8.56
C PHE A 55 -13.96 -7.62 9.40
N ASP A 56 -13.28 -7.52 10.54
CA ASP A 56 -13.22 -6.28 11.32
C ASP A 56 -12.39 -5.22 10.58
N ARG A 57 -12.66 -3.95 10.82
CA ARG A 57 -11.93 -2.83 10.21
C ARG A 57 -10.40 -2.89 10.37
N LEU A 58 -9.92 -3.33 11.54
CA LEU A 58 -8.48 -3.40 11.83
C LEU A 58 -7.86 -4.55 11.04
N GLU A 59 -8.54 -5.69 11.02
CA GLU A 59 -8.11 -6.86 10.27
C GLU A 59 -8.02 -6.55 8.77
N ALA A 60 -9.08 -5.99 8.21
CA ALA A 60 -9.18 -5.62 6.81
C ALA A 60 -8.05 -4.66 6.40
N PHE A 61 -7.83 -3.60 7.19
CA PHE A 61 -6.75 -2.65 6.94
C PHE A 61 -5.35 -3.26 7.06
N CYS A 62 -5.11 -4.08 8.10
CA CYS A 62 -3.82 -4.74 8.27
C CYS A 62 -3.52 -5.74 7.15
N LEU A 63 -4.52 -6.48 6.66
CA LEU A 63 -4.36 -7.37 5.51
C LEU A 63 -4.01 -6.58 4.25
N LEU A 64 -4.65 -5.43 4.01
CA LEU A 64 -4.27 -4.50 2.94
C LEU A 64 -2.81 -4.03 3.10
N CYS A 65 -2.43 -3.53 4.27
CA CYS A 65 -1.05 -3.08 4.53
C CYS A 65 -0.02 -4.20 4.31
N ALA A 66 -0.30 -5.40 4.81
CA ALA A 66 0.57 -6.56 4.63
C ALA A 66 0.71 -6.93 3.14
N ARG A 67 -0.39 -6.84 2.36
CA ARG A 67 -0.41 -7.10 0.93
C ARG A 67 0.37 -6.06 0.12
N LEU A 68 0.24 -4.78 0.45
CA LEU A 68 0.95 -3.69 -0.22
C LEU A 68 2.45 -3.71 0.10
N ARG A 69 2.80 -4.10 1.33
CA ARG A 69 4.19 -4.26 1.75
C ARG A 69 4.89 -5.41 1.04
N SER A 70 4.23 -6.57 0.93
CA SER A 70 4.87 -7.77 0.40
C SER A 70 4.76 -7.85 -1.13
N ALA A 71 5.88 -8.19 -1.78
CA ALA A 71 5.86 -8.68 -3.16
C ALA A 71 5.55 -10.18 -3.24
N GLY A 72 5.43 -10.86 -2.09
CA GLY A 72 5.07 -12.27 -1.99
C GLY A 72 3.67 -12.57 -2.52
N ASP A 73 3.42 -13.86 -2.74
CA ASP A 73 2.12 -14.34 -3.19
C ASP A 73 1.07 -14.30 -2.07
N MET A 74 -0.18 -14.58 -2.43
CA MET A 74 -1.26 -14.65 -1.44
C MET A 74 -1.01 -15.77 -0.42
N TYR A 75 -0.32 -16.84 -0.81
CA TYR A 75 -0.02 -17.96 0.08
C TYR A 75 0.83 -17.54 1.27
N GLU A 76 1.78 -16.62 1.09
CA GLU A 76 2.53 -16.06 2.22
C GLU A 76 1.63 -15.32 3.22
N LEU A 77 0.66 -14.53 2.74
CA LEU A 77 -0.28 -13.82 3.62
C LEU A 77 -1.19 -14.80 4.37
N VAL A 78 -1.70 -15.82 3.67
CA VAL A 78 -2.50 -16.89 4.26
C VAL A 78 -1.73 -17.61 5.36
N LYS A 79 -0.46 -17.95 5.10
CA LYS A 79 0.41 -18.62 6.07
C LYS A 79 0.63 -17.77 7.33
N ASP A 80 0.81 -16.46 7.15
CA ASP A 80 1.15 -15.53 8.24
C ASP A 80 -0.07 -15.08 9.07
N TYR A 81 -1.27 -15.00 8.47
CA TYR A 81 -2.46 -14.42 9.14
C TYR A 81 -3.67 -15.36 9.21
N GLY A 82 -3.61 -16.54 8.59
CA GLY A 82 -4.77 -17.42 8.46
C GLY A 82 -5.79 -16.84 7.46
N CYS A 83 -6.82 -17.63 7.14
CA CYS A 83 -7.85 -17.41 6.10
C CYS A 83 -7.44 -17.85 4.69
N GLN A 84 -7.96 -19.00 4.24
CA GLN A 84 -7.88 -19.43 2.84
C GLN A 84 -9.15 -19.00 2.06
N ALA A 85 -8.91 -18.50 0.84
CA ALA A 85 -9.82 -17.94 -0.18
C ALA A 85 -10.15 -16.44 -0.09
N SER A 86 -10.53 -15.87 1.05
CA SER A 86 -11.12 -14.51 1.08
C SER A 86 -10.16 -13.33 1.25
N ILE A 87 -8.84 -13.55 1.44
CA ILE A 87 -7.87 -12.45 1.59
C ILE A 87 -7.84 -11.56 0.34
N SER A 88 -7.92 -12.15 -0.86
CA SER A 88 -7.94 -11.34 -2.09
C SER A 88 -9.19 -10.48 -2.17
N GLU A 89 -10.35 -11.03 -1.78
CA GLU A 89 -11.61 -10.29 -1.78
C GLU A 89 -11.52 -9.11 -0.82
N ILE A 90 -11.16 -9.34 0.45
CA ILE A 90 -11.11 -8.25 1.43
C ILE A 90 -10.09 -7.17 1.07
N VAL A 91 -8.93 -7.54 0.52
CA VAL A 91 -7.95 -6.55 0.05
C VAL A 91 -8.56 -5.67 -1.03
N ASN A 92 -9.23 -6.26 -2.02
CA ASN A 92 -9.85 -5.51 -3.11
C ASN A 92 -10.99 -4.61 -2.60
N GLU A 93 -11.87 -5.14 -1.74
CA GLU A 93 -12.97 -4.38 -1.11
C GLU A 93 -12.45 -3.15 -0.35
N VAL A 94 -11.35 -3.28 0.40
CA VAL A 94 -10.77 -2.13 1.12
C VAL A 94 -10.12 -1.14 0.16
N VAL A 95 -9.45 -1.62 -0.92
CA VAL A 95 -8.87 -0.73 -1.94
C VAL A 95 -9.96 0.06 -2.65
N GLU A 96 -11.02 -0.60 -3.12
CA GLU A 96 -12.15 0.02 -3.80
C GLU A 96 -12.84 1.03 -2.87
N PHE A 97 -13.08 0.66 -1.62
CA PHE A 97 -13.63 1.60 -0.62
C PHE A 97 -12.77 2.85 -0.45
N LEU A 98 -11.45 2.68 -0.33
CA LEU A 98 -10.52 3.79 -0.14
C LEU A 98 -10.46 4.67 -1.38
N ASP A 99 -10.44 4.07 -2.57
CA ASP A 99 -10.43 4.80 -3.84
C ASP A 99 -11.73 5.60 -4.00
N ASP A 100 -12.89 4.97 -3.86
CA ASP A 100 -14.18 5.65 -3.99
C ASP A 100 -14.33 6.82 -3.02
N ARG A 101 -13.87 6.64 -1.78
CA ARG A 101 -13.99 7.67 -0.74
C ARG A 101 -12.93 8.76 -0.84
N TRP A 102 -11.69 8.41 -1.19
CA TRP A 102 -10.53 9.30 -1.05
C TRP A 102 -9.75 9.52 -2.34
N LYS A 103 -10.23 9.08 -3.51
CA LYS A 103 -9.57 9.31 -4.82
C LYS A 103 -9.21 10.76 -5.08
N TYR A 104 -9.99 11.73 -4.60
CA TYR A 104 -9.67 13.15 -4.74
C TYR A 104 -8.36 13.56 -4.02
N LEU A 105 -7.90 12.76 -3.05
CA LEU A 105 -6.59 12.91 -2.42
C LEU A 105 -5.50 12.12 -3.14
N PHE A 106 -5.85 11.00 -3.79
CA PHE A 106 -4.90 10.14 -4.51
C PHE A 106 -4.58 10.67 -5.92
N ASP A 107 -5.56 11.27 -6.59
CA ASP A 107 -5.47 11.81 -7.93
C ASP A 107 -5.03 13.29 -7.92
N PHE A 108 -3.77 13.52 -7.60
CA PHE A 108 -3.16 14.85 -7.61
C PHE A 108 -3.98 15.88 -6.81
N ASP A 109 -3.92 15.80 -5.48
CA ASP A 109 -4.58 16.73 -4.56
C ASP A 109 -4.14 18.20 -4.75
N VAL A 110 -4.70 18.86 -5.75
CA VAL A 110 -4.37 20.24 -6.17
C VAL A 110 -4.78 21.29 -5.14
N ASN A 111 -5.66 20.92 -4.20
CA ASN A 111 -6.14 21.82 -3.15
C ASN A 111 -5.34 21.64 -1.85
N GLY A 112 -4.75 20.47 -1.62
CA GLY A 112 -3.89 20.19 -0.48
C GLY A 112 -2.43 19.97 -0.89
N ALA A 113 -2.02 18.71 -1.06
CA ALA A 113 -0.60 18.35 -1.16
C ALA A 113 0.13 18.95 -2.37
N LEU A 114 -0.59 19.23 -3.47
CA LEU A 114 -0.06 19.73 -4.74
C LEU A 114 -0.62 21.12 -5.11
N ASN A 115 -1.01 21.92 -4.10
CA ASN A 115 -1.32 23.33 -4.32
C ASN A 115 -0.07 24.18 -4.65
N ARG A 116 -0.27 25.40 -5.14
CA ARG A 116 0.81 26.28 -5.61
C ARG A 116 1.87 26.53 -4.53
N GLU A 117 1.44 26.79 -3.31
CA GLU A 117 2.31 27.11 -2.18
C GLU A 117 3.14 25.89 -1.77
N ALA A 118 2.53 24.70 -1.76
CA ALA A 118 3.21 23.45 -1.47
C ALA A 118 4.26 23.12 -2.54
N LEU A 119 3.91 23.23 -3.83
CA LEU A 119 4.82 22.98 -4.94
C LEU A 119 6.02 23.94 -4.91
N ALA A 120 5.79 25.23 -4.64
CA ALA A 120 6.88 26.20 -4.47
C ALA A 120 7.81 25.82 -3.31
N ARG A 121 7.25 25.41 -2.18
CA ARG A 121 8.02 24.95 -1.01
C ARG A 121 8.86 23.70 -1.31
N TYR A 122 8.31 22.73 -2.05
CA TYR A 122 9.05 21.54 -2.45
C TYR A 122 10.20 21.91 -3.40
N ALA A 123 9.94 22.76 -4.39
CA ALA A 123 10.95 23.21 -5.33
C ALA A 123 12.10 23.96 -4.65
N ASP A 124 11.77 24.85 -3.72
CA ASP A 124 12.77 25.57 -2.92
C ASP A 124 13.58 24.63 -2.03
N ALA A 125 12.96 23.59 -1.46
CA ALA A 125 13.68 22.59 -0.66
C ALA A 125 14.66 21.78 -1.51
N ILE A 126 14.24 21.35 -2.71
CA ILE A 126 15.06 20.59 -3.67
C ILE A 126 16.21 21.45 -4.20
N PHE A 127 15.95 22.71 -4.56
CA PHE A 127 16.98 23.65 -4.99
C PHE A 127 18.03 23.89 -3.90
N ARG A 128 17.60 24.11 -2.65
CA ARG A 128 18.51 24.26 -1.50
C ARG A 128 19.37 23.03 -1.24
N LYS A 129 18.94 21.84 -1.68
CA LYS A 129 19.74 20.61 -1.61
C LYS A 129 20.75 20.46 -2.75
N GLY A 130 20.75 21.38 -3.73
CA GLY A 130 21.74 21.45 -4.80
C GLY A 130 21.19 21.11 -6.19
N ALA A 131 19.87 21.08 -6.38
CA ALA A 131 19.33 20.88 -7.72
C ALA A 131 19.72 22.04 -8.66
N PRO A 132 20.01 21.77 -9.94
CA PRO A 132 20.52 22.78 -10.88
C PRO A 132 19.46 23.80 -11.32
N VAL A 133 18.18 23.53 -11.05
CA VAL A 133 17.03 24.35 -11.46
C VAL A 133 16.06 24.57 -10.30
N ARG A 134 15.39 25.72 -10.30
CA ARG A 134 14.48 26.15 -9.22
C ARG A 134 13.05 25.63 -9.33
N THR A 135 12.73 24.91 -10.41
CA THR A 135 11.35 24.54 -10.76
C THR A 135 11.02 23.07 -10.51
N VAL A 136 12.01 22.26 -10.12
CA VAL A 136 11.80 20.83 -9.83
C VAL A 136 11.20 20.69 -8.44
N TRP A 137 9.94 20.26 -8.37
CA TRP A 137 9.19 20.07 -7.12
C TRP A 137 9.03 18.60 -6.71
N GLY A 138 9.40 17.66 -7.58
CA GLY A 138 9.30 16.22 -7.33
C GLY A 138 9.99 15.40 -8.41
N PHE A 139 10.13 14.12 -8.14
CA PHE A 139 10.81 13.15 -9.00
C PHE A 139 9.88 11.99 -9.34
N ILE A 140 10.03 11.44 -10.54
CA ILE A 140 9.29 10.23 -10.91
C ILE A 140 10.03 9.04 -10.29
N ASP A 141 9.40 8.37 -9.34
CA ASP A 141 9.84 7.06 -8.89
C ASP A 141 9.08 5.97 -9.65
N CYS A 142 9.76 4.85 -9.90
CA CYS A 142 9.20 3.73 -10.64
C CYS A 142 9.52 2.41 -9.97
N THR A 143 8.49 1.73 -9.47
CA THR A 143 8.59 0.34 -9.03
C THR A 143 8.36 -0.60 -10.21
N ILE A 144 9.36 -1.43 -10.53
CA ILE A 144 9.29 -2.42 -11.61
C ILE A 144 8.94 -3.79 -11.01
N ARG A 145 7.79 -4.36 -11.40
CA ARG A 145 7.41 -5.73 -11.01
C ARG A 145 7.53 -6.68 -12.19
N ARG A 146 8.48 -7.62 -12.09
CA ARG A 146 8.71 -8.64 -13.12
C ARG A 146 7.46 -9.49 -13.31
N ILE A 147 7.17 -9.82 -14.57
CA ILE A 147 6.11 -10.75 -14.96
C ILE A 147 6.65 -11.79 -15.94
N CYS A 148 5.88 -12.86 -16.16
CA CYS A 148 6.11 -13.78 -17.26
C CYS A 148 5.99 -13.06 -18.62
N ARG A 149 6.58 -13.62 -19.68
CA ARG A 149 6.45 -13.08 -21.04
C ARG A 149 4.97 -13.16 -21.46
N PRO A 150 4.29 -12.02 -21.66
CA PRO A 150 2.88 -12.05 -22.04
C PRO A 150 2.76 -12.40 -23.53
N LYS A 151 1.64 -13.02 -23.92
CA LYS A 151 1.31 -13.31 -25.32
C LYS A 151 0.89 -12.05 -26.09
N LEU A 152 0.16 -11.16 -25.41
CA LEU A 152 -0.32 -9.88 -25.96
C LEU A 152 0.51 -8.72 -25.40
N HIS A 153 0.65 -7.65 -26.17
CA HIS A 153 1.34 -6.42 -25.76
C HIS A 153 2.76 -6.64 -25.19
N GLN A 154 3.48 -7.62 -25.73
CA GLN A 154 4.79 -8.02 -25.24
C GLN A 154 5.80 -6.86 -25.25
N ARG A 155 5.78 -6.05 -26.31
CA ARG A 155 6.69 -4.91 -26.45
C ARG A 155 6.43 -3.85 -25.38
N GLN A 156 5.16 -3.58 -25.07
CA GLN A 156 4.75 -2.62 -24.04
C GLN A 156 5.20 -3.07 -22.65
N ALA A 157 5.10 -4.37 -22.36
CA ALA A 157 5.55 -4.94 -21.09
C ALA A 157 7.07 -5.12 -21.01
N TYR A 158 7.83 -5.01 -22.11
CA TYR A 158 9.27 -5.22 -22.09
C TYR A 158 10.01 -3.97 -21.58
N ASN A 159 10.76 -4.14 -20.49
CA ASN A 159 11.65 -3.12 -19.96
C ASN A 159 13.04 -3.31 -20.55
N GLY A 160 13.41 -2.48 -21.53
CA GLY A 160 14.72 -2.56 -22.20
C GLY A 160 15.91 -2.32 -21.26
N HIS A 161 15.77 -1.43 -20.26
CA HIS A 161 16.85 -1.15 -19.30
C HIS A 161 17.17 -2.36 -18.42
N LYS A 162 16.13 -3.06 -17.92
CA LYS A 162 16.29 -4.26 -17.08
C LYS A 162 16.31 -5.57 -17.88
N LYS A 163 16.05 -5.52 -19.20
CA LYS A 163 15.94 -6.67 -20.11
C LYS A 163 14.94 -7.75 -19.67
N ILE A 164 13.85 -7.36 -19.02
CA ILE A 164 12.79 -8.26 -18.51
C ILE A 164 11.40 -7.77 -18.92
N HIS A 165 10.40 -8.66 -18.91
CA HIS A 165 9.00 -8.26 -18.95
C HIS A 165 8.57 -7.83 -17.55
N ALA A 166 7.95 -6.66 -17.43
CA ALA A 166 7.54 -6.11 -16.16
C ALA A 166 6.38 -5.12 -16.30
N VAL A 167 5.57 -5.03 -15.25
CA VAL A 167 4.65 -3.91 -15.02
C VAL A 167 5.43 -2.80 -14.31
N LYS A 168 5.21 -1.56 -14.74
CA LYS A 168 5.84 -0.37 -14.15
C LYS A 168 4.78 0.41 -13.39
N PHE A 169 5.00 0.61 -12.10
CA PHE A 169 4.18 1.48 -11.26
C PHE A 169 4.96 2.77 -11.07
N GLN A 170 4.42 3.89 -11.54
CA GLN A 170 5.08 5.20 -11.46
C GLN A 170 4.30 6.11 -10.52
N CYS A 171 5.02 6.87 -9.70
CA CYS A 171 4.47 7.93 -8.89
C CYS A 171 5.43 9.14 -8.87
N VAL A 172 4.91 10.29 -8.46
CA VAL A 172 5.75 11.47 -8.17
C VAL A 172 6.04 11.48 -6.67
N VAL A 173 7.31 11.66 -6.30
CA VAL A 173 7.83 11.70 -4.92
C VAL A 173 8.54 13.01 -4.66
#